data_AF-A0A3A1XMA7-F1
#
_entry.id   AF-A0A3A1XMA7-F1
#
_cell.length_a   1.000
_cell.length_b   1.000
_cell.length_c   1.000
_cell.angle_alpha   90.00
_cell.angle_beta   90.00
_cell.angle_gamma   90.00
#
_symmetry.space_group_name_H-M   'P 1'
#
loop_
_entity.id
_entity.type
_entity.pdbx_description
1 polymer ?
#
loop_
_entity_poly.entity_id
_entity_poly.type
_entity_poly.pdbx_seq_one_letter_code
_entity_poly.pdbx_strand_id
1 'polypeptide(L)'
;MILDRHNRVNAAELYARLHSNEAANESSNVSSNVDNTKNQQNCSQCGKTNSLMLPEDQIDEFVNMMQIYEGAMYEISTKLEILDSEFQVRFSHDPIHHMERRLKSVHSIFEKLQRRHLDISTRSIRDNLFDVAGIRVICNYCDDVYSVAQYLSKQTDI
;
A
#
# COMPACT_ATOMS: atom_id res chain seq x y z
N MET A 1 6.15 -1.78 16.32
CA MET A 1 4.73 -1.74 15.94
C MET A 1 4.65 -1.68 14.42
N ILE A 2 3.92 -2.63 13.83
CA ILE A 2 3.52 -2.80 12.42
C ILE A 2 4.59 -2.58 11.33
N LEU A 3 5.58 -3.48 11.29
CA LEU A 3 5.94 -4.07 9.99
C LEU A 3 4.93 -5.20 9.80
N ASP A 4 3.88 -4.96 9.03
CA ASP A 4 3.01 -6.06 8.64
C ASP A 4 3.80 -6.95 7.68
N ARG A 5 4.62 -7.86 8.23
CA ARG A 5 5.38 -8.85 7.46
C ARG A 5 4.46 -9.70 6.57
N HIS A 6 3.15 -9.69 6.83
CA HIS A 6 2.11 -10.38 6.08
C HIS A 6 1.68 -9.65 4.79
N ASN A 7 2.10 -8.40 4.56
CA ASN A 7 1.80 -7.69 3.31
C ASN A 7 3.04 -7.52 2.40
N ARG A 8 3.99 -8.46 2.50
CA ARG A 8 4.98 -8.62 1.43
C ARG A 8 4.25 -9.16 0.22
N VAL A 9 4.20 -8.37 -0.85
CA VAL A 9 3.62 -8.79 -2.12
C VAL A 9 4.57 -9.85 -2.70
N ASN A 10 4.27 -11.12 -2.44
CA ASN A 10 4.96 -12.20 -3.12
C ASN A 10 4.35 -12.32 -4.52
N ALA A 11 5.16 -12.08 -5.55
CA ALA A 11 4.76 -12.27 -6.94
C ALA A 11 4.11 -13.66 -7.12
N ALA A 12 4.72 -14.71 -6.55
CA ALA A 12 4.20 -16.07 -6.63
C ALA A 12 2.83 -16.24 -5.98
N GLU A 13 2.51 -15.50 -4.91
CA GLU A 13 1.20 -15.52 -4.27
C GLU A 13 0.16 -14.73 -5.08
N LEU A 14 0.57 -13.63 -5.72
CA LEU A 14 -0.30 -12.87 -6.61
C LEU A 14 -0.65 -13.68 -7.86
N TYR A 15 0.36 -14.32 -8.50
CA TYR A 15 0.16 -15.25 -9.61
C TYR A 15 -0.70 -16.45 -9.21
N ALA A 16 -0.45 -17.06 -8.03
CA ALA A 16 -1.26 -18.18 -7.55
C ALA A 16 -2.74 -17.80 -7.31
N ARG A 17 -3.01 -16.59 -6.80
CA ARG A 17 -4.39 -16.07 -6.61
C ARG A 17 -5.10 -15.80 -7.95
N LEU A 18 -4.38 -15.53 -9.03
CA LEU A 18 -4.96 -15.34 -10.35
C LEU A 18 -5.30 -16.69 -11.00
N HIS A 19 -4.38 -17.66 -10.99
CA HIS A 19 -4.62 -19.00 -11.55
C HIS A 19 -5.65 -19.82 -10.76
N SER A 20 -5.77 -19.62 -9.44
CA SER A 20 -6.84 -20.25 -8.65
C SER A 20 -8.23 -19.68 -8.95
N ASN A 21 -8.32 -18.45 -9.47
CA ASN A 21 -9.58 -17.87 -9.96
C ASN A 21 -9.97 -18.38 -11.36
N GLU A 22 -9.01 -18.80 -12.20
CA GLU A 22 -9.30 -19.45 -13.50
C GLU A 22 -9.92 -20.84 -13.31
N ALA A 23 -9.40 -21.65 -12.38
CA ALA A 23 -9.96 -22.97 -12.07
C ALA A 23 -11.39 -22.93 -11.50
N ALA A 24 -11.75 -21.86 -10.78
CA ALA A 24 -13.12 -21.66 -10.28
C ALA A 24 -14.11 -21.26 -11.39
N ASN A 25 -13.62 -20.69 -12.50
CA ASN A 25 -14.46 -20.22 -13.59
C ASN A 25 -14.79 -21.33 -14.60
N GLU A 26 -13.92 -22.33 -14.78
CA GLU A 26 -14.17 -23.47 -15.68
C GLU A 26 -15.20 -24.48 -15.14
N SER A 27 -15.45 -24.51 -13.83
CA SER A 27 -16.44 -25.43 -13.22
C SER A 27 -17.89 -24.97 -13.31
N SER A 28 -18.14 -23.75 -13.83
CA SER A 28 -19.50 -23.17 -13.90
C SER A 28 -20.20 -23.34 -15.25
N ASN A 29 -19.57 -24.02 -16.23
CA ASN A 29 -20.07 -24.08 -17.61
C ASN A 29 -20.50 -25.47 -18.11
N VAL A 30 -20.83 -26.41 -17.23
CA VAL A 30 -21.39 -27.72 -17.64
C VAL A 30 -22.68 -28.05 -16.90
N SER A 31 -23.78 -28.02 -17.67
CA SER A 31 -25.12 -28.59 -17.39
C SER A 31 -25.98 -27.84 -16.37
N SER A 32 -27.29 -27.62 -16.50
CA SER A 32 -28.32 -27.94 -17.51
C SER A 32 -29.64 -27.29 -17.05
N ASN A 33 -30.59 -27.13 -17.98
CA ASN A 33 -31.99 -26.68 -17.85
C ASN A 33 -32.77 -27.01 -16.54
N VAL A 34 -33.87 -26.25 -16.33
CA VAL A 34 -35.22 -26.66 -15.82
C VAL A 34 -35.74 -25.87 -14.59
N ASP A 35 -36.86 -25.18 -14.83
CA ASP A 35 -38.02 -24.80 -14.01
C ASP A 35 -37.98 -23.86 -12.78
N ASN A 36 -39.07 -23.09 -12.76
CA ASN A 36 -39.55 -22.10 -11.81
C ASN A 36 -39.69 -22.59 -10.35
N THR A 37 -39.67 -21.61 -9.43
CA THR A 37 -40.73 -21.20 -8.47
C THR A 37 -40.23 -21.02 -7.02
N LYS A 38 -40.51 -19.82 -6.46
CA LYS A 38 -40.60 -19.42 -5.03
C LYS A 38 -39.27 -19.22 -4.28
N ASN A 39 -39.08 -18.26 -3.38
CA ASN A 39 -39.65 -16.94 -3.09
C ASN A 39 -38.75 -16.35 -1.98
N GLN A 40 -38.34 -15.09 -2.13
CA GLN A 40 -37.99 -14.09 -1.08
C GLN A 40 -37.03 -14.45 0.06
N GLN A 41 -35.85 -13.82 0.07
CA GLN A 41 -35.56 -12.80 1.09
C GLN A 41 -34.47 -11.82 0.65
N ASN A 42 -34.84 -10.54 0.64
CA ASN A 42 -34.09 -9.39 0.16
C ASN A 42 -32.88 -9.07 1.05
N CYS A 43 -31.72 -8.88 0.42
CA CYS A 43 -30.77 -7.84 0.81
C CYS A 43 -30.37 -7.08 -0.47
N SER A 44 -30.80 -5.83 -0.54
CA SER A 44 -30.66 -4.97 -1.71
C SER A 44 -29.21 -4.50 -1.87
N GLN A 45 -28.69 -4.67 -3.09
CA GLN A 45 -27.42 -4.16 -3.61
C GLN A 45 -26.17 -4.97 -3.27
N CYS A 46 -26.17 -6.19 -3.83
CA CYS A 46 -25.04 -6.76 -4.56
C CYS A 46 -24.31 -5.69 -5.39
N GLY A 47 -23.13 -5.27 -4.92
CA GLY A 47 -22.16 -4.47 -5.65
C GLY A 47 -21.09 -5.38 -6.20
N LYS A 48 -21.21 -5.71 -7.48
CA LYS A 48 -20.33 -6.55 -8.31
C LYS A 48 -18.85 -6.37 -7.93
N THR A 49 -18.19 -7.44 -7.50
CA THR A 49 -16.73 -7.50 -7.48
C THR A 49 -16.25 -7.54 -8.94
N ASN A 50 -16.10 -6.36 -9.54
CA ASN A 50 -15.44 -6.25 -10.84
C ASN A 50 -14.02 -6.79 -10.66
N SER A 51 -13.73 -7.85 -11.40
CA SER A 51 -12.45 -8.54 -11.50
C SER A 51 -11.31 -7.54 -11.65
N LEU A 52 -10.52 -7.40 -10.59
CA LEU A 52 -9.36 -6.53 -10.54
C LEU A 52 -8.19 -7.27 -11.20
N MET A 53 -8.21 -7.33 -12.53
CA MET A 53 -7.21 -8.04 -13.32
C MET A 53 -6.19 -7.03 -13.84
N LEU A 54 -4.98 -7.04 -13.26
CA LEU A 54 -3.81 -6.49 -13.94
C LEU A 54 -3.40 -7.49 -15.03
N PRO A 55 -3.03 -7.05 -16.24
CA PRO A 55 -2.38 -7.91 -17.22
C PRO A 55 -1.15 -8.58 -16.60
N GLU A 56 -0.89 -9.86 -16.90
CA GLU A 56 0.21 -10.64 -16.29
C GLU A 56 1.57 -9.94 -16.43
N ASP A 57 1.79 -9.23 -17.55
CA ASP A 57 3.01 -8.47 -17.85
C ASP A 57 3.22 -7.26 -16.92
N GLN A 58 2.16 -6.70 -16.32
CA GLN A 58 2.24 -5.53 -15.44
C GLN A 58 2.39 -5.90 -13.95
N ILE A 59 2.23 -7.17 -13.60
CA ILE A 59 2.33 -7.64 -12.21
C ILE A 59 3.77 -7.49 -11.71
N ASP A 60 4.74 -7.92 -12.50
CA ASP A 60 6.16 -7.82 -12.15
C ASP A 60 6.59 -6.36 -11.94
N GLU A 61 6.11 -5.46 -12.81
CA GLU A 61 6.39 -4.03 -12.69
C GLU A 61 5.80 -3.45 -11.40
N PHE A 62 4.58 -3.85 -11.05
CA PHE A 62 3.93 -3.44 -9.82
C PHE A 62 4.64 -3.98 -8.57
N VAL A 63 5.05 -5.25 -8.56
CA VAL A 63 5.81 -5.85 -7.45
C VAL A 63 7.15 -5.12 -7.26
N ASN A 64 7.88 -4.86 -8.34
CA ASN A 64 9.13 -4.12 -8.31
C ASN A 64 8.92 -2.70 -7.76
N MET A 65 7.88 -2.00 -8.21
CA MET A 65 7.52 -0.68 -7.68
C MET A 65 7.26 -0.71 -6.17
N MET A 66 6.47 -1.68 -5.69
CA MET A 66 6.18 -1.82 -4.26
C MET A 66 7.45 -2.06 -3.44
N GLN A 67 8.40 -2.84 -3.97
CA GLN A 67 9.70 -3.05 -3.33
C GLN A 67 10.52 -1.74 -3.27
N ILE A 68 10.51 -0.92 -4.32
CA ILE A 68 11.19 0.38 -4.32
C ILE A 68 10.61 1.29 -3.24
N TYR A 69 9.28 1.36 -3.09
CA TYR A 69 8.64 2.13 -2.02
C TYR A 69 8.98 1.62 -0.62
N GLU A 70 9.08 0.30 -0.44
CA GLU A 70 9.53 -0.28 0.83
C GLU A 70 10.98 0.13 1.13
N GLY A 71 11.88 0.06 0.14
CA GLY A 71 13.28 0.49 0.26
C GLY A 71 13.40 1.98 0.63
N ALA A 72 12.71 2.85 -0.09
CA ALA A 72 12.69 4.29 0.20
C ALA A 72 12.17 4.59 1.62
N MET A 73 11.17 3.84 2.08
CA MET A 73 10.66 3.97 3.46
C MET A 73 11.72 3.62 4.51
N TYR A 74 12.54 2.58 4.28
CA TYR A 74 13.63 2.25 5.20
C TYR A 74 14.71 3.33 5.19
N GLU A 75 15.07 3.85 4.01
CA GLU A 75 16.08 4.90 3.88
C GLU A 75 15.72 6.15 4.69
N ILE A 76 14.49 6.66 4.52
CA ILE A 76 14.00 7.82 5.29
C ILE A 76 13.91 7.51 6.78
N SER A 77 13.50 6.29 7.15
CA SER A 77 13.47 5.86 8.56
C SER A 77 14.86 5.93 9.19
N THR A 78 15.87 5.40 8.53
CA THR A 78 17.25 5.43 9.02
C THR A 78 17.79 6.86 9.11
N LYS A 79 17.47 7.72 8.14
CA LYS A 79 17.83 9.14 8.19
C LYS A 79 17.24 9.85 9.41
N LEU A 80 15.99 9.57 9.74
CA LEU A 80 15.33 10.12 10.92
C LEU A 80 15.95 9.58 12.23
N GLU A 81 16.30 8.30 12.28
CA GLU A 81 16.99 7.69 13.44
C GLU A 81 18.40 8.30 13.67
N ILE A 82 19.14 8.55 12.58
CA ILE A 82 20.44 9.23 12.64
C ILE A 82 20.24 10.67 13.11
N LEU A 83 19.25 11.38 12.57
CA LEU A 83 18.97 12.76 12.94
C LEU A 83 18.63 12.87 14.43
N ASP A 84 17.79 11.98 14.95
CA ASP A 84 17.45 11.91 16.38
C ASP A 84 18.71 11.72 17.25
N SER A 85 19.59 10.80 16.84
CA SER A 85 20.87 10.57 17.52
C SER A 85 21.78 11.81 17.50
N GLU A 86 21.82 12.55 16.40
CA GLU A 86 22.59 13.80 16.30
C GLU A 86 22.04 14.89 17.22
N PHE A 87 20.71 14.99 17.34
CA PHE A 87 20.07 15.94 18.25
C PHE A 87 20.46 15.65 19.69
N GLN A 88 20.47 14.38 20.09
CA GLN A 88 20.86 14.00 21.44
C GLN A 88 22.31 14.38 21.76
N VAL A 89 23.24 14.16 20.82
CA VAL A 89 24.65 14.49 21.02
C VAL A 89 24.89 16.00 21.07
N ARG A 90 24.21 16.77 20.21
CA ARG A 90 24.49 18.21 20.05
C ARG A 90 23.72 19.09 21.05
N PHE A 91 22.53 18.67 21.44
CA PHE A 91 21.59 19.47 22.21
C PHE A 91 21.13 18.80 23.50
N SER A 92 21.54 17.54 23.75
CA SER A 92 21.10 16.75 24.91
C SER A 92 19.57 16.69 25.03
N HIS A 93 18.92 16.57 23.87
CA HIS A 93 17.47 16.55 23.72
C HIS A 93 17.08 15.51 22.66
N ASP A 94 16.06 14.71 22.97
CA ASP A 94 15.51 13.67 22.11
C ASP A 94 14.19 14.16 21.49
N PRO A 95 14.20 14.67 20.23
CA PRO A 95 13.00 15.22 19.60
C PRO A 95 11.98 14.14 19.23
N ILE A 96 12.43 12.93 18.82
CA ILE A 96 11.54 11.86 18.35
C ILE A 96 11.21 10.92 19.50
N HIS A 97 9.93 10.78 19.83
CA HIS A 97 9.47 9.78 20.80
C HIS A 97 9.37 8.39 20.16
N HIS A 98 8.72 8.31 19.00
CA HIS A 98 8.64 7.08 18.22
C HIS A 98 8.24 7.36 16.77
N MET A 99 8.51 6.36 15.91
CA MET A 99 8.14 6.39 14.50
C MET A 99 7.32 5.17 14.12
N GLU A 100 6.28 5.40 13.34
CA GLU A 100 5.48 4.35 12.72
C GLU A 100 5.68 4.38 11.22
N ARG A 101 5.81 3.19 10.63
CA ARG A 101 5.98 3.01 9.21
C ARG A 101 4.76 2.30 8.66
N ARG A 102 4.29 2.73 7.48
CA ARG A 102 3.14 2.12 6.83
C ARG A 102 3.34 2.08 5.33
N LEU A 103 3.15 0.89 4.76
CA LEU A 103 2.96 0.69 3.34
C LEU A 103 1.48 0.44 3.06
N LYS A 104 0.93 1.11 2.05
CA LYS A 104 -0.47 0.92 1.65
C LYS A 104 -0.65 -0.49 1.06
N SER A 105 -1.74 -1.17 1.43
CA SER A 105 -2.04 -2.47 0.83
C SER A 105 -2.43 -2.32 -0.63
N VAL A 106 -2.16 -3.35 -1.41
CA VAL A 106 -2.46 -3.42 -2.85
C VAL A 106 -3.94 -3.09 -3.11
N HIS A 107 -4.85 -3.69 -2.34
CA HIS A 107 -6.29 -3.41 -2.44
C HIS A 107 -6.62 -1.93 -2.19
N SER A 108 -6.04 -1.31 -1.15
CA SER A 108 -6.25 0.10 -0.85
C SER A 108 -5.67 1.05 -1.90
N ILE A 109 -4.62 0.63 -2.63
CA ILE A 109 -4.06 1.39 -3.76
C ILE A 109 -5.09 1.43 -4.90
N PHE A 110 -5.59 0.27 -5.31
CA PHE A 110 -6.59 0.19 -6.39
C PHE A 110 -7.89 0.90 -6.05
N GLU A 111 -8.39 0.75 -4.81
CA GLU A 111 -9.58 1.46 -4.35
C GLU A 111 -9.38 2.99 -4.42
N LYS A 112 -8.17 3.48 -4.10
CA LYS A 112 -7.85 4.90 -4.19
C LYS A 112 -7.78 5.40 -5.63
N LEU A 113 -7.23 4.62 -6.56
CA LEU A 113 -7.25 4.92 -8.00
C LEU A 113 -8.70 4.98 -8.52
N GLN A 114 -9.52 4.01 -8.15
CA GLN A 114 -10.92 3.94 -8.56
C GLN A 114 -11.72 5.14 -8.04
N ARG A 115 -11.52 5.54 -6.78
CA ARG A 115 -12.12 6.76 -6.20
C ARG A 115 -11.71 8.04 -6.92
N ARG A 116 -10.52 8.08 -7.51
CA ARG A 116 -10.02 9.22 -8.31
C ARG A 116 -10.29 9.09 -9.81
N HIS A 117 -10.93 8.01 -10.24
CA HIS A 117 -11.22 7.70 -11.65
C HIS A 117 -9.95 7.70 -12.53
N LEU A 118 -8.86 7.17 -11.98
CA LEU A 118 -7.58 7.03 -12.67
C LEU A 118 -7.41 5.61 -13.22
N ASP A 119 -6.65 5.49 -14.30
CA ASP A 119 -6.33 4.20 -14.90
C ASP A 119 -5.47 3.35 -13.95
N ILE A 120 -5.74 2.04 -13.97
CA ILE A 120 -4.99 1.05 -13.22
C ILE A 120 -3.71 0.73 -14.00
N SER A 121 -2.69 1.57 -13.79
CA SER A 121 -1.36 1.43 -14.40
C SER A 121 -0.27 1.83 -13.41
N THR A 122 0.89 1.18 -13.50
CA THR A 122 2.12 1.52 -12.78
C THR A 122 2.42 3.03 -12.83
N ARG A 123 2.28 3.64 -14.01
CA ARG A 123 2.58 5.05 -14.23
C ARG A 123 1.60 5.97 -13.48
N SER A 124 0.31 5.65 -13.57
CA SER A 124 -0.74 6.39 -12.90
C SER A 124 -0.54 6.40 -11.37
N ILE A 125 -0.08 5.28 -10.80
CA ILE A 125 0.26 5.19 -9.37
C ILE A 125 1.40 6.15 -9.03
N ARG A 126 2.52 6.08 -9.77
CA ARG A 126 3.71 6.89 -9.49
C ARG A 126 3.41 8.39 -9.56
N ASP A 127 2.62 8.82 -10.55
CA ASP A 127 2.36 10.24 -10.81
C ASP A 127 1.27 10.83 -9.89
N ASN A 128 0.34 10.01 -9.39
CA ASN A 128 -0.84 10.50 -8.68
C ASN A 128 -0.96 10.06 -7.20
N LEU A 129 -0.22 9.04 -6.76
CA LEU A 129 -0.28 8.53 -5.39
C LEU A 129 0.99 8.88 -4.62
N PHE A 130 0.84 9.84 -3.70
CA PHE A 130 1.92 10.30 -2.82
C PHE A 130 1.95 9.60 -1.45
N ASP A 131 0.94 8.78 -1.12
CA ASP A 131 0.78 8.10 0.19
C ASP A 131 0.93 6.57 0.09
N VAL A 132 1.72 6.08 -0.87
CA VAL A 132 1.99 4.64 -1.01
C VAL A 132 2.85 4.14 0.15
N ALA A 133 3.95 4.83 0.42
CA ALA A 133 4.80 4.66 1.59
C ALA A 133 4.77 5.94 2.43
N GLY A 134 4.53 5.79 3.73
CA GLY A 134 4.49 6.92 4.64
C GLY A 134 5.09 6.57 6.00
N ILE A 135 5.77 7.54 6.59
CA ILE A 135 6.32 7.46 7.94
C ILE A 135 5.60 8.51 8.79
N ARG A 136 5.10 8.09 9.94
CA ARG A 136 4.55 8.96 10.97
C ARG A 136 5.59 9.12 12.06
N VAL A 137 6.05 10.34 12.25
CA VAL A 137 6.98 10.71 13.32
C VAL A 137 6.18 11.34 14.44
N ILE A 138 6.36 10.86 15.67
CA ILE A 138 5.72 11.38 16.87
C ILE A 138 6.81 12.00 17.73
N CYS A 139 6.72 13.31 17.91
CA CYS A 139 7.68 14.11 18.66
C CYS A 139 7.19 14.38 20.09
N ASN A 140 8.11 14.70 21.00
CA ASN A 140 7.79 15.04 22.38
C ASN A 140 7.14 16.42 22.52
N TYR A 141 7.67 17.42 21.80
CA TYR A 141 7.18 18.81 21.86
C TYR A 141 6.76 19.32 20.47
N CYS A 142 5.92 20.35 20.44
CA CYS A 142 5.46 20.95 19.18
C CYS A 142 6.61 21.61 18.40
N ASP A 143 7.57 22.22 19.10
CA ASP A 143 8.71 22.90 18.48
C ASP A 143 9.67 21.91 17.80
N ASP A 144 9.74 20.68 18.30
CA ASP A 144 10.54 19.61 17.72
C ASP A 144 10.03 19.20 16.34
N VAL A 145 8.72 19.28 16.09
CA VAL A 145 8.13 18.96 14.78
C VAL A 145 8.71 19.87 13.71
N TYR A 146 8.80 21.18 13.98
CA TYR A 146 9.35 22.14 13.04
C TYR A 146 10.86 21.99 12.90
N SER A 147 11.56 21.71 13.99
CA SER A 147 13.00 21.45 13.98
C SER A 147 13.31 20.22 13.12
N VAL A 148 12.72 19.07 13.41
CA VAL A 148 12.93 17.83 12.64
C VAL A 148 12.58 18.04 11.16
N ALA A 149 11.45 18.69 10.85
CA ALA A 149 11.07 18.99 9.47
C ALA A 149 12.11 19.86 8.76
N GLN A 150 12.60 20.93 9.41
CA GLN A 150 13.58 21.83 8.82
C GLN A 150 14.93 21.13 8.60
N TYR A 151 15.38 20.30 9.54
CA TYR A 151 16.64 19.58 9.39
C TYR A 151 16.55 18.48 8.33
N LEU A 152 15.40 17.81 8.22
CA LEU A 152 15.16 16.83 7.16
C LEU A 152 15.14 17.50 5.78
N SER A 153 14.43 18.62 5.61
CA SER A 153 14.37 19.37 4.34
C SER A 153 15.67 20.07 3.96
N LYS A 154 16.67 20.14 4.84
CA LYS A 154 18.01 20.66 4.53
C LYS A 154 18.93 19.60 3.93
N GLN A 155 18.58 18.32 4.03
CA GLN A 155 19.38 17.25 3.42
C GLN A 155 19.26 17.35 1.90
N THR A 156 20.38 17.24 1.18
CA THR A 156 20.43 17.43 -0.28
C THR A 156 19.79 16.29 -1.08
N ASP A 157 19.45 15.19 -0.41
CA ASP A 157 18.96 13.94 -0.99
C ASP A 157 17.46 13.68 -0.73
N ILE A 158 16.73 14.70 -0.24
CA ILE A 158 15.28 14.71 -0.02
C ILE A 158 14.66 15.89 -0.79
#